data_AF-A0A8J8CHU5-F1
#
_entry.id   AF-A0A8J8CHU5-F1
#
_cell.length_a   1.000
_cell.length_b   1.000
_cell.length_c   1.000
_cell.angle_alpha   90.00
_cell.angle_beta   90.00
_cell.angle_gamma   90.00
#
_symmetry.space_group_name_H-M   'P 1'
#
loop_
_entity.id
_entity.type
_entity.pdbx_description
1 polymer ?
#
loop_
_entity_poly.entity_id
_entity_poly.type
_entity_poly.pdbx_seq_one_letter_code
_entity_poly.pdbx_strand_id
1 'polypeptide(L)'
;MTVLDDIATTWRSQLQADLPSMDHAIQESILKWLLGETPERLNDLPLEQRHIAKHAIDYRYRILIQRYLKVSPERAYRNLIQRLSSLFVIRSKISTWISLSRDRHSTVIDVLQEVIQDLMQNDKYMQEQIAWIAECTSDPRLRNALVFTAIEEYSLRPIRNQPLLLYRFVNYQKRSQRGGMTQVPASDFIRLVSEEIAPDDAEGTVSLLDGQAIVDYRETQTQEEQKELRGAIARHFETYLEEKVDPQAAEWLRLYLQGKTQEAIAQLLGLQIKQVYRLREKVNYHAVRVFAQKAQPELVTEWLGR
;
A
#
# COMPACT_ATOMS: atom_id res chain seq x y z
N MET A 1 -16.26 22.82 25.21
CA MET A 1 -15.33 21.88 24.55
C MET A 1 -15.43 22.11 23.06
N THR A 2 -14.30 22.40 22.42
CA THR A 2 -14.25 22.55 20.96
C THR A 2 -14.16 21.17 20.29
N VAL A 3 -14.40 21.10 18.98
CA VAL A 3 -14.26 19.85 18.20
C VAL A 3 -12.82 19.38 18.22
N LEU A 4 -11.87 20.34 18.17
CA LEU A 4 -10.45 20.06 18.30
C LEU A 4 -10.12 19.40 19.65
N ASP A 5 -10.65 19.92 20.76
CA ASP A 5 -10.37 19.36 22.09
C ASP A 5 -10.85 17.90 22.21
N ASP A 6 -12.02 17.60 21.63
CA ASP A 6 -12.59 16.26 21.60
C ASP A 6 -11.72 15.29 20.80
N ILE A 7 -11.29 15.71 19.60
CA ILE A 7 -10.40 14.92 18.73
C ILE A 7 -9.04 14.70 19.41
N ALA A 8 -8.44 15.75 19.96
CA ALA A 8 -7.14 15.68 20.61
C ALA A 8 -7.17 14.78 21.85
N THR A 9 -8.23 14.86 22.67
CA THR A 9 -8.42 13.99 23.83
C THR A 9 -8.56 12.54 23.42
N THR A 10 -9.42 12.27 22.42
CA THR A 10 -9.63 10.92 21.89
C THR A 10 -8.32 10.31 21.38
N TRP A 11 -7.57 11.05 20.56
CA TRP A 11 -6.31 10.58 20.01
C TRP A 11 -5.23 10.41 21.08
N ARG A 12 -5.17 11.28 22.09
CA ARG A 12 -4.25 11.11 23.21
C ARG A 12 -4.52 9.82 23.97
N SER A 13 -5.79 9.51 24.26
CA SER A 13 -6.17 8.23 24.88
C SER A 13 -5.83 7.03 24.00
N GLN A 14 -6.07 7.12 22.69
CA GLN A 14 -5.72 6.06 21.74
C GLN A 14 -4.20 5.82 21.69
N LEU A 15 -3.40 6.88 21.58
CA LEU A 15 -1.94 6.79 21.55
C LEU A 15 -1.37 6.20 22.83
N GLN A 16 -1.94 6.53 23.99
CA GLN A 16 -1.54 5.93 25.27
C GLN A 16 -1.86 4.43 25.34
N ALA A 17 -3.01 4.02 24.81
CA ALA A 17 -3.42 2.62 24.77
C ALA A 17 -2.56 1.78 23.79
N ASP A 18 -2.28 2.32 22.60
CA ASP A 18 -1.56 1.61 21.54
C ASP A 18 -0.03 1.62 21.75
N LEU A 19 0.51 2.65 22.41
CA LEU A 19 1.95 2.85 22.60
C LEU A 19 2.35 3.04 24.07
N PRO A 20 1.97 2.14 25.00
CA PRO A 20 2.16 2.34 26.45
C PRO A 20 3.63 2.39 26.88
N SER A 21 4.54 1.86 26.05
CA SER A 21 5.99 1.81 26.32
C SER A 21 6.77 2.97 25.71
N MET A 22 6.13 3.87 24.95
CA MET A 22 6.80 5.04 24.39
C MET A 22 6.73 6.23 25.35
N ASP A 23 7.75 7.08 25.27
CA ASP A 23 7.79 8.32 26.04
C ASP A 23 6.61 9.24 25.66
N HIS A 24 6.09 9.95 26.65
CA HIS A 24 5.00 10.90 26.50
C HIS A 24 5.35 11.99 25.47
N ALA A 25 6.62 12.41 25.40
CA ALA A 25 7.07 13.38 24.41
C ALA A 25 6.92 12.88 22.96
N ILE A 26 7.14 11.57 22.73
CA ILE A 26 6.94 10.94 21.42
C ILE A 26 5.46 10.88 21.07
N GLN A 27 4.61 10.49 22.03
CA GLN A 27 3.16 10.44 21.83
C GLN A 27 2.58 11.82 21.49
N GLU A 28 2.98 12.87 22.21
CA GLU A 28 2.55 14.25 21.90
C GLU A 28 3.10 14.74 20.55
N SER A 29 4.32 14.34 20.18
CA SER A 29 4.88 14.66 18.86
C SER A 29 4.04 14.05 17.73
N ILE A 30 3.63 12.78 17.89
CA ILE A 30 2.74 12.10 16.94
C ILE A 30 1.37 12.78 16.91
N LEU A 31 0.80 13.11 18.07
CA LEU A 31 -0.47 13.81 18.17
C LEU A 31 -0.43 15.17 17.43
N LYS A 32 0.60 15.98 17.69
CA LYS A 32 0.80 17.28 17.02
C LYS A 32 0.88 17.11 15.50
N TRP A 33 1.62 16.12 15.02
CA TRP A 33 1.72 15.84 13.59
C TRP A 33 0.40 15.36 12.98
N LEU A 34 -0.34 14.49 13.66
CA LEU A 34 -1.64 13.98 13.23
C LEU A 34 -2.67 15.10 13.05
N LEU A 35 -2.70 16.06 13.97
CA LEU A 35 -3.60 17.22 13.93
C LEU A 35 -3.20 18.25 12.85
N GLY A 36 -1.92 18.28 12.45
CA GLY A 36 -1.40 19.18 11.43
C GLY A 36 -1.04 20.58 11.95
N GLU A 37 -0.55 21.43 11.06
CA GLU A 37 -0.02 22.77 11.38
C GLU A 37 -1.09 23.75 11.87
N THR A 38 -2.30 23.67 11.31
CA THR A 38 -3.42 24.57 11.68
C THR A 38 -4.61 23.74 12.18
N PRO A 39 -4.53 23.18 13.40
CA PRO A 39 -5.57 22.31 13.95
C PRO A 39 -6.89 23.07 14.22
N GLU A 40 -6.84 24.39 14.38
CA GLU A 40 -8.00 25.25 14.66
C GLU A 40 -9.04 25.17 13.54
N ARG A 41 -8.60 24.94 12.29
CA ARG A 41 -9.48 24.78 11.12
C ARG A 41 -10.49 23.65 11.30
N LEU A 42 -10.21 22.64 12.13
CA LEU A 42 -11.13 21.54 12.41
C LEU A 42 -12.43 22.01 13.10
N ASN A 43 -12.39 23.12 13.83
CA ASN A 43 -13.57 23.68 14.48
C ASN A 43 -14.55 24.28 13.46
N ASP A 44 -14.00 24.85 12.38
CA ASP A 44 -14.76 25.58 11.36
C ASP A 44 -15.34 24.64 10.28
N LEU A 45 -14.92 23.37 10.24
CA LEU A 45 -15.41 22.41 9.25
C LEU A 45 -16.90 22.08 9.44
N PRO A 46 -17.68 21.95 8.34
CA PRO A 46 -19.01 21.33 8.36
C PRO A 46 -18.97 19.89 8.88
N LEU A 47 -20.10 19.39 9.41
CA LEU A 47 -20.18 18.07 10.06
C LEU A 47 -19.67 16.93 9.18
N GLU A 48 -20.04 16.90 7.89
CA GLU A 48 -19.60 15.88 6.93
C GLU A 48 -18.08 15.91 6.72
N GLN A 49 -17.50 17.11 6.60
CA GLN A 49 -16.05 17.30 6.44
C GLN A 49 -15.27 16.96 7.72
N ARG A 50 -15.89 17.07 8.90
CA ARG A 50 -15.29 16.61 10.16
C ARG A 50 -15.10 15.10 10.18
N HIS A 51 -16.08 14.34 9.69
CA HIS A 51 -15.95 12.88 9.59
C HIS A 51 -14.80 12.50 8.67
N ILE A 52 -14.74 13.13 7.49
CA ILE A 52 -13.65 12.95 6.53
C ILE A 52 -12.28 13.27 7.15
N ALA A 53 -12.17 14.39 7.88
CA ALA A 53 -10.94 14.77 8.55
C ALA A 53 -10.51 13.74 9.60
N LYS A 54 -11.45 13.24 10.43
CA LYS A 54 -11.18 12.18 11.42
C LYS A 54 -10.68 10.91 10.74
N HIS A 55 -11.30 10.48 9.65
CA HIS A 55 -10.85 9.32 8.86
C HIS A 55 -9.47 9.52 8.25
N ALA A 56 -9.15 10.73 7.79
CA ALA A 56 -7.82 11.04 7.27
C ALA A 56 -6.72 10.94 8.34
N ILE A 57 -7.01 11.41 9.56
CA ILE A 57 -6.11 11.27 10.71
C ILE A 57 -5.90 9.78 11.05
N ASP A 58 -6.98 9.00 11.12
CA ASP A 58 -6.92 7.56 11.40
C ASP A 58 -6.09 6.81 10.36
N TYR A 59 -6.33 7.08 9.07
CA TYR A 59 -5.58 6.48 7.99
C TYR A 59 -4.07 6.75 8.08
N ARG A 60 -3.69 8.01 8.32
CA ARG A 60 -2.30 8.41 8.48
C ARG A 60 -1.65 7.70 9.67
N TYR A 61 -2.36 7.61 10.79
CA TYR A 61 -1.90 6.90 11.97
C TYR A 61 -1.68 5.40 11.72
N ARG A 62 -2.61 4.75 11.01
CA ARG A 62 -2.49 3.32 10.66
C ARG A 62 -1.25 3.05 9.81
N ILE A 63 -0.98 3.88 8.79
CA ILE A 63 0.24 3.74 7.98
C ILE A 63 1.47 3.84 8.89
N LEU A 64 1.52 4.84 9.77
CA LEU A 64 2.64 5.05 10.69
C LEU A 64 2.89 3.80 11.54
N ILE A 65 1.88 3.30 12.25
CA ILE A 65 2.03 2.16 13.15
C ILE A 65 2.36 0.86 12.41
N GLN A 66 1.68 0.60 11.29
CA GLN A 66 1.82 -0.68 10.61
C GLN A 66 3.16 -0.82 9.88
N ARG A 67 3.73 0.28 9.38
CA ARG A 67 4.86 0.22 8.43
C ARG A 67 6.12 0.91 8.89
N TYR A 68 6.06 1.92 9.76
CA TYR A 68 7.17 2.84 9.96
C TYR A 68 7.59 3.03 11.42
N LEU A 69 6.65 3.02 12.35
CA LEU A 69 6.94 3.23 13.77
C LEU A 69 7.68 2.02 14.35
N LYS A 70 8.77 2.27 15.11
CA LYS A 70 9.66 1.24 15.71
C LYS A 70 10.33 0.29 14.70
N VAL A 71 10.33 0.65 13.42
CA VAL A 71 11.01 -0.10 12.36
C VAL A 71 12.40 0.49 12.10
N SER A 72 13.40 -0.33 11.76
CA SER A 72 14.73 0.19 11.39
C SER A 72 14.65 1.05 10.13
N PRO A 73 15.53 2.06 9.94
CA PRO A 73 15.49 2.93 8.76
C PRO A 73 15.51 2.17 7.43
N GLU A 74 16.33 1.12 7.32
CA GLU A 74 16.46 0.30 6.11
C GLU A 74 15.20 -0.53 5.84
N ARG A 75 14.51 -0.96 6.90
CA ARG A 75 13.27 -1.72 6.78
C ARG A 75 12.10 -0.78 6.47
N ALA A 76 12.06 0.40 7.09
CA ALA A 76 11.09 1.45 6.80
C ALA A 76 11.18 1.90 5.33
N TYR A 77 12.38 2.16 4.84
CA TYR A 77 12.61 2.48 3.43
C TYR A 77 12.14 1.36 2.50
N ARG A 78 12.49 0.10 2.80
CA ARG A 78 12.00 -1.05 2.03
C ARG A 78 10.48 -1.15 2.03
N ASN A 79 9.82 -0.90 3.16
CA ASN A 79 8.37 -0.90 3.25
C ASN A 79 7.75 0.16 2.33
N LEU A 80 8.32 1.38 2.29
CA LEU A 80 7.88 2.44 1.38
C LEU A 80 8.06 2.04 -0.09
N ILE A 81 9.25 1.61 -0.48
CA ILE A 81 9.53 1.23 -1.87
C ILE A 81 8.65 0.08 -2.31
N GLN A 82 8.51 -0.97 -1.51
CA GLN A 82 7.63 -2.10 -1.81
C GLN A 82 6.18 -1.65 -1.97
N ARG A 83 5.71 -0.79 -1.08
CA ARG A 83 4.35 -0.26 -1.10
C ARG A 83 4.07 0.53 -2.37
N LEU A 84 4.92 1.50 -2.70
CA LEU A 84 4.73 2.33 -3.87
C LEU A 84 4.95 1.56 -5.18
N SER A 85 5.89 0.60 -5.18
CA SER A 85 6.12 -0.28 -6.33
C SER A 85 4.93 -1.18 -6.63
N SER A 86 4.20 -1.63 -5.59
CA SER A 86 3.02 -2.49 -5.77
C SER A 86 1.96 -1.86 -6.67
N LEU A 87 1.78 -0.53 -6.61
CA LEU A 87 0.80 0.20 -7.44
C LEU A 87 0.99 -0.02 -8.95
N PHE A 88 2.22 -0.27 -9.38
CA PHE A 88 2.56 -0.53 -10.79
C PHE A 88 2.35 -2.00 -11.19
N VAL A 89 2.40 -2.93 -10.22
CA VAL A 89 2.17 -4.37 -10.46
C VAL A 89 0.68 -4.66 -10.62
N ILE A 90 -0.17 -3.89 -9.93
CA ILE A 90 -1.63 -4.01 -9.93
C ILE A 90 -2.24 -3.63 -11.28
N ARG A 91 -1.60 -2.70 -12.00
CA ARG A 91 -2.08 -2.24 -13.31
C ARG A 91 -1.58 -3.18 -14.41
N SER A 92 -2.49 -3.98 -14.96
CA SER A 92 -2.18 -5.06 -15.93
C SER A 92 -1.32 -4.61 -17.12
N LYS A 93 -1.49 -3.38 -17.63
CA LYS A 93 -0.68 -2.82 -18.72
C LYS A 93 0.75 -2.48 -18.29
N ILE A 94 0.94 -1.97 -17.07
CA ILE A 94 2.26 -1.67 -16.50
C ILE A 94 2.97 -2.97 -16.10
N SER A 95 2.24 -3.90 -15.50
CA SER A 95 2.71 -5.26 -15.19
C SER A 95 3.13 -6.02 -16.45
N THR A 96 2.35 -5.91 -17.53
CA THR A 96 2.70 -6.48 -18.85
C THR A 96 3.98 -5.86 -19.40
N TRP A 97 4.18 -4.54 -19.25
CA TRP A 97 5.42 -3.86 -19.64
C TRP A 97 6.64 -4.29 -18.80
N ILE A 98 6.47 -4.40 -17.48
CA ILE A 98 7.50 -4.93 -16.56
C ILE A 98 7.88 -6.37 -16.98
N SER A 99 6.88 -7.20 -17.31
CA SER A 99 7.06 -8.60 -17.69
C SER A 99 7.68 -8.79 -19.09
N LEU A 100 7.37 -7.90 -20.04
CA LEU A 100 7.94 -7.89 -21.40
C LEU A 100 9.40 -7.41 -21.43
N SER A 101 9.87 -6.78 -20.36
CA SER A 101 11.20 -6.20 -20.27
C SER A 101 12.11 -7.07 -19.39
N ARG A 102 12.97 -7.88 -20.03
CA ARG A 102 13.85 -8.88 -19.40
C ARG A 102 14.79 -8.38 -18.27
N ASP A 103 15.00 -7.08 -18.07
CA ASP A 103 16.10 -6.55 -17.23
C ASP A 103 15.77 -5.32 -16.33
N ARG A 104 14.48 -5.05 -16.00
CA ARG A 104 14.10 -3.69 -15.50
C ARG A 104 13.19 -3.57 -14.27
N HIS A 105 13.01 -4.63 -13.47
CA HIS A 105 12.47 -4.42 -12.12
C HIS A 105 13.35 -3.45 -11.30
N SER A 106 14.68 -3.47 -11.51
CA SER A 106 15.60 -2.44 -10.98
C SER A 106 15.22 -1.05 -11.47
N THR A 107 15.00 -0.87 -12.78
CA THR A 107 14.71 0.44 -13.37
C THR A 107 13.42 1.08 -12.86
N VAL A 108 12.37 0.31 -12.55
CA VAL A 108 11.15 0.89 -11.95
C VAL A 108 11.43 1.40 -10.54
N ILE A 109 12.19 0.64 -9.75
CA ILE A 109 12.60 1.06 -8.41
C ILE A 109 13.50 2.29 -8.50
N ASP A 110 14.46 2.31 -9.43
CA ASP A 110 15.38 3.43 -9.64
C ASP A 110 14.62 4.70 -10.04
N VAL A 111 13.69 4.61 -11.00
CA VAL A 111 12.83 5.74 -11.39
C VAL A 111 11.90 6.17 -10.25
N LEU A 112 11.37 5.21 -9.48
CA LEU A 112 10.53 5.51 -8.33
C LEU A 112 11.32 6.26 -7.25
N GLN A 113 12.58 5.89 -7.00
CA GLN A 113 13.46 6.60 -6.08
C GLN A 113 13.67 8.04 -6.53
N GLU A 114 13.95 8.26 -7.81
CA GLU A 114 14.09 9.60 -8.39
C GLU A 114 12.79 10.42 -8.26
N VAL A 115 11.63 9.80 -8.50
CA VAL A 115 10.33 10.47 -8.34
C VAL A 115 10.07 10.86 -6.89
N ILE A 116 10.41 9.98 -5.93
CA ILE A 116 10.28 10.29 -4.50
C ILE A 116 11.25 11.42 -4.12
N GLN A 117 12.47 11.39 -4.63
CA GLN A 117 13.46 12.44 -4.38
C GLN A 117 13.01 13.79 -4.96
N ASP A 118 12.52 13.82 -6.20
CA ASP A 118 11.92 15.01 -6.82
C ASP A 118 10.72 15.52 -6.01
N LEU A 119 9.87 14.62 -5.54
CA LEU A 119 8.73 14.95 -4.68
C LEU A 119 9.17 15.55 -3.34
N MET A 120 10.23 15.06 -2.73
CA MET A 120 10.77 15.64 -1.49
C MET A 120 11.43 17.01 -1.73
N GLN A 121 12.06 17.22 -2.88
CA GLN A 121 12.86 18.42 -3.16
C GLN A 121 12.09 19.54 -3.83
N ASN A 122 11.09 19.24 -4.66
CA ASN A 122 10.46 20.20 -5.56
C ASN A 122 8.93 20.30 -5.38
N ASP A 123 8.29 19.36 -4.69
CA ASP A 123 6.85 19.46 -4.42
C ASP A 123 6.59 20.32 -3.17
N LYS A 124 5.90 21.44 -3.38
CA LYS A 124 5.61 22.43 -2.33
C LYS A 124 4.89 21.83 -1.13
N TYR A 125 3.88 20.99 -1.36
CA TYR A 125 3.12 20.38 -0.28
C TYR A 125 4.02 19.48 0.58
N MET A 126 4.90 18.71 -0.06
CA MET A 126 5.81 17.82 0.66
C MET A 126 6.90 18.57 1.40
N GLN A 127 7.42 19.67 0.86
CA GLN A 127 8.33 20.54 1.59
C GLN A 127 7.67 21.13 2.85
N GLU A 128 6.42 21.59 2.74
CA GLU A 128 5.63 22.07 3.89
C GLU A 128 5.43 20.95 4.92
N GLN A 129 5.11 19.73 4.50
CA GLN A 129 5.00 18.58 5.41
C GLN A 129 6.31 18.25 6.10
N ILE A 130 7.44 18.25 5.39
CA ILE A 130 8.77 17.98 5.96
C ILE A 130 9.14 19.04 6.98
N ALA A 131 8.88 20.32 6.68
CA ALA A 131 9.10 21.43 7.61
C ALA A 131 8.25 21.27 8.88
N TRP A 132 6.95 21.01 8.73
CA TRP A 132 6.06 20.79 9.86
C TRP A 132 6.47 19.59 10.72
N ILE A 133 6.87 18.47 10.10
CA ILE A 133 7.37 17.31 10.83
C ILE A 133 8.61 17.65 11.65
N ALA A 134 9.51 18.50 11.12
CA ALA A 134 10.70 18.95 11.86
C ALA A 134 10.34 19.79 13.08
N GLU A 135 9.22 20.53 13.05
CA GLU A 135 8.69 21.24 14.22
C GLU A 135 7.95 20.34 15.21
N CYS A 136 7.53 19.15 14.78
CA CYS A 136 6.83 18.19 15.64
C CYS A 136 7.80 17.43 16.55
N THR A 137 9.01 17.13 16.09
CA THR A 137 9.97 16.33 16.87
C THR A 137 11.43 16.58 16.52
N SER A 138 12.28 16.51 17.55
CA SER A 138 13.74 16.51 17.41
C SER A 138 14.33 15.10 17.25
N ASP A 139 13.54 14.04 17.49
CA ASP A 139 14.01 12.65 17.35
C ASP A 139 14.15 12.28 15.86
N PRO A 140 15.38 11.98 15.37
CA PRO A 140 15.59 11.62 13.98
C PRO A 140 14.85 10.35 13.55
N ARG A 141 14.66 9.39 14.45
CA ARG A 141 13.97 8.13 14.13
C ARG A 141 12.49 8.36 13.91
N LEU A 142 11.85 9.10 14.82
CA LEU A 142 10.45 9.47 14.67
C LEU A 142 10.27 10.35 13.44
N ARG A 143 11.11 11.37 13.25
CA ARG A 143 11.06 12.24 12.06
C ARG A 143 11.07 11.45 10.76
N ASN A 144 11.96 10.47 10.61
CA ASN A 144 12.02 9.65 9.41
C ASN A 144 10.75 8.80 9.21
N ALA A 145 10.20 8.23 10.29
CA ALA A 145 8.95 7.47 10.22
C ALA A 145 7.76 8.35 9.79
N LEU A 146 7.68 9.59 10.31
CA LEU A 146 6.64 10.55 9.93
C LEU A 146 6.77 10.98 8.46
N VAL A 147 8.00 11.24 7.99
CA VAL A 147 8.26 11.60 6.58
C VAL A 147 7.87 10.45 5.64
N PHE A 148 8.28 9.21 5.94
CA PHE A 148 7.88 8.06 5.11
C PHE A 148 6.36 7.88 5.08
N THR A 149 5.70 8.08 6.22
CA THR A 149 4.23 8.02 6.28
C THR A 149 3.59 9.10 5.41
N ALA A 150 4.10 10.33 5.46
CA ALA A 150 3.59 11.44 4.65
C ALA A 150 3.80 11.18 3.14
N ILE A 151 4.96 10.64 2.75
CA ILE A 151 5.22 10.27 1.35
C ILE A 151 4.26 9.18 0.89
N GLU A 152 4.04 8.11 1.67
CA GLU A 152 3.09 7.06 1.32
C GLU A 152 1.67 7.64 1.18
N GLU A 153 1.20 8.38 2.19
CA GLU A 153 -0.15 8.96 2.20
C GLU A 153 -0.37 9.88 0.99
N TYR A 154 0.60 10.76 0.70
CA TYR A 154 0.50 11.71 -0.40
C TYR A 154 0.57 11.03 -1.77
N SER A 155 1.46 10.06 -1.93
CA SER A 155 1.63 9.28 -3.18
C SER A 155 0.37 8.52 -3.57
N LEU A 156 -0.41 8.08 -2.58
CA LEU A 156 -1.65 7.35 -2.75
C LEU A 156 -2.89 8.22 -2.93
N ARG A 157 -2.76 9.56 -2.83
CA ARG A 157 -3.92 10.44 -3.03
C ARG A 157 -4.46 10.31 -4.45
N PRO A 158 -5.78 10.11 -4.62
CA PRO A 158 -6.38 10.01 -5.92
C PRO A 158 -6.34 11.36 -6.65
N ILE A 159 -5.92 11.31 -7.90
CA ILE A 159 -6.08 12.34 -8.92
C ILE A 159 -6.75 11.66 -10.09
N ARG A 160 -7.99 12.06 -10.40
CA ARG A 160 -8.79 11.45 -11.48
C ARG A 160 -8.87 9.92 -11.34
N ASN A 161 -9.17 9.43 -10.13
CA ASN A 161 -9.28 7.99 -9.80
C ASN A 161 -7.99 7.16 -9.96
N GLN A 162 -6.82 7.81 -9.97
CA GLN A 162 -5.51 7.15 -9.98
C GLN A 162 -4.59 7.74 -8.91
N PRO A 163 -3.62 6.99 -8.36
CA PRO A 163 -2.68 7.55 -7.40
C PRO A 163 -1.86 8.69 -8.02
N LEU A 164 -1.64 9.77 -7.28
CA LEU A 164 -0.73 10.87 -7.65
C LEU A 164 0.63 10.35 -8.15
N LEU A 165 1.14 9.30 -7.51
CA LEU A 165 2.43 8.71 -7.86
C LEU A 165 2.50 8.28 -9.33
N LEU A 166 1.42 7.72 -9.87
CA LEU A 166 1.40 7.24 -11.25
C LEU A 166 1.55 8.39 -12.24
N TYR A 167 0.86 9.51 -11.98
CA TYR A 167 1.00 10.73 -12.77
C TYR A 167 2.42 11.31 -12.71
N ARG A 168 3.01 11.37 -11.51
CA ARG A 168 4.38 11.86 -11.30
C ARG A 168 5.39 10.98 -12.02
N PHE A 169 5.23 9.66 -11.94
CA PHE A 169 6.09 8.68 -12.60
C PHE A 169 6.10 8.85 -14.13
N VAL A 170 4.92 8.95 -14.75
CA VAL A 170 4.78 9.14 -16.20
C VAL A 170 5.39 10.47 -16.65
N ASN A 171 5.19 11.54 -15.88
CA ASN A 171 5.75 12.84 -16.20
C ASN A 171 7.27 12.86 -16.08
N TYR A 172 7.83 12.20 -15.06
CA TYR A 172 9.27 12.04 -14.91
C TYR A 172 9.86 11.32 -16.13
N GLN A 173 9.25 10.21 -16.56
CA GLN A 173 9.69 9.49 -17.75
C GLN A 173 9.60 10.33 -19.03
N LYS A 174 8.51 11.08 -19.24
CA LYS A 174 8.36 12.00 -20.39
C LYS A 174 9.47 13.06 -20.44
N ARG A 175 9.88 13.59 -19.28
CA ARG A 175 10.96 14.59 -19.18
C ARG A 175 12.33 13.97 -19.42
N SER A 176 12.61 12.83 -18.81
CA SER A 176 13.88 12.09 -18.96
C SER A 176 14.16 11.72 -20.43
N GLN A 177 13.12 11.38 -21.21
CA GLN A 177 13.27 11.07 -22.63
C GLN A 177 13.60 12.26 -23.53
N ARG A 178 13.16 13.48 -23.18
CA ARG A 178 13.47 14.69 -23.96
C ARG A 178 14.91 15.18 -23.76
N GLY A 179 15.60 14.72 -22.73
CA GLY A 179 16.96 15.13 -22.35
C GLY A 179 18.11 14.33 -22.99
N GLY A 180 17.83 13.26 -23.73
CA GLY A 180 18.82 12.56 -24.56
C GLY A 180 19.99 11.91 -23.81
N MET A 181 19.79 10.73 -23.22
CA MET A 181 20.84 9.68 -23.04
C MET A 181 20.22 8.42 -22.44
N THR A 182 19.51 7.64 -23.26
CA THR A 182 19.41 6.17 -23.26
C THR A 182 18.28 5.77 -24.20
N GLN A 183 18.62 5.09 -25.29
CA GLN A 183 17.64 4.57 -26.24
C GLN A 183 16.88 3.42 -25.59
N VAL A 184 15.68 3.70 -25.11
CA VAL A 184 14.72 2.69 -24.68
C VAL A 184 13.47 2.84 -25.55
N PRO A 185 12.92 1.76 -26.14
CA PRO A 185 11.61 1.82 -26.80
C PRO A 185 10.53 2.00 -25.72
N ALA A 186 10.31 3.25 -25.31
CA ALA A 186 9.37 3.66 -24.28
C ALA A 186 8.26 4.59 -24.81
N SER A 187 8.27 4.87 -26.12
CA SER A 187 7.18 5.56 -26.82
C SER A 187 5.86 4.82 -26.67
N ASP A 188 5.88 3.49 -26.76
CA ASP A 188 4.68 2.67 -26.60
C ASP A 188 4.20 2.59 -25.14
N PHE A 189 5.08 2.66 -24.13
CA PHE A 189 4.69 2.73 -22.71
C PHE A 189 4.07 4.07 -22.36
N ILE A 190 4.69 5.18 -22.79
CA ILE A 190 4.09 6.50 -22.62
C ILE A 190 2.75 6.56 -23.33
N ARG A 191 2.59 5.92 -24.50
CA ARG A 191 1.30 5.82 -25.16
C ARG A 191 0.32 4.97 -24.36
N LEU A 192 0.67 3.74 -23.96
CA LEU A 192 -0.18 2.83 -23.19
C LEU A 192 -0.64 3.39 -21.84
N VAL A 193 0.25 4.07 -21.11
CA VAL A 193 -0.05 4.67 -19.80
C VAL A 193 -0.67 6.06 -19.96
N SER A 194 -0.30 6.86 -20.96
CA SER A 194 -1.00 8.13 -21.25
C SER A 194 -2.38 7.92 -21.86
N GLU A 195 -2.64 6.81 -22.55
CA GLU A 195 -3.98 6.39 -22.99
C GLU A 195 -4.86 6.00 -21.77
N GLU A 196 -4.26 5.45 -20.71
CA GLU A 196 -4.94 5.21 -19.42
C GLU A 196 -5.13 6.50 -18.60
N ILE A 197 -4.35 7.56 -18.91
CA ILE A 197 -4.42 8.90 -18.28
C ILE A 197 -5.03 9.93 -19.25
N ALA A 198 -5.66 9.50 -20.35
CA ALA A 198 -6.08 10.42 -21.41
C ALA A 198 -6.96 11.56 -20.88
N PRO A 199 -6.78 12.79 -21.41
CA PRO A 199 -7.46 13.96 -20.90
C PRO A 199 -8.89 13.94 -21.45
N ASP A 200 -9.87 13.68 -20.59
CA ASP A 200 -11.15 14.32 -20.84
C ASP A 200 -10.90 15.82 -20.64
N ASP A 201 -10.84 16.52 -21.78
CA ASP A 201 -10.86 17.97 -21.89
C ASP A 201 -12.16 18.49 -21.27
N ALA A 202 -12.10 18.75 -19.98
CA ALA A 202 -12.90 19.79 -19.36
C ALA A 202 -12.01 20.47 -18.32
N GLU A 203 -11.83 21.78 -18.50
CA GLU A 203 -11.41 22.71 -17.48
C GLU A 203 -12.33 22.57 -16.26
N GLY A 204 -12.02 21.60 -15.41
CA GLY A 204 -12.59 21.45 -14.10
C GLY A 204 -11.41 21.52 -13.15
N THR A 205 -11.25 22.65 -12.48
CA THR A 205 -10.56 22.74 -11.19
C THR A 205 -11.27 21.82 -10.20
N VAL A 206 -11.07 20.51 -10.34
CA VAL A 206 -11.56 19.51 -9.39
C VAL A 206 -10.60 19.57 -8.22
N SER A 207 -11.15 20.03 -7.10
CA SER A 207 -10.45 20.31 -5.86
C SER A 207 -9.55 19.14 -5.44
N LEU A 208 -8.26 19.42 -5.26
CA LEU A 208 -7.25 18.54 -4.62
C LEU A 208 -7.61 18.15 -3.17
N LEU A 209 -8.80 18.53 -2.70
CA LEU A 209 -9.31 18.44 -1.34
C LEU A 209 -10.69 17.77 -1.26
N ASP A 210 -11.13 17.03 -2.29
CA ASP A 210 -12.35 16.21 -2.15
C ASP A 210 -12.05 15.02 -1.23
N GLY A 211 -12.12 15.28 0.08
CA GLY A 211 -11.78 14.28 1.09
C GLY A 211 -12.72 13.07 1.07
N GLN A 212 -13.90 13.17 0.46
CA GLN A 212 -14.78 12.02 0.19
C GLN A 212 -14.16 11.10 -0.89
N ALA A 213 -13.67 11.67 -2.00
CA ALA A 213 -12.99 10.90 -3.04
C ALA A 213 -11.73 10.22 -2.51
N ILE A 214 -11.05 10.85 -1.54
CA ILE A 214 -9.92 10.27 -0.82
C ILE A 214 -10.35 9.06 0.03
N VAL A 215 -11.47 9.13 0.75
CA VAL A 215 -11.97 8.03 1.60
C VAL A 215 -12.43 6.85 0.75
N ASP A 216 -13.25 7.09 -0.27
CA ASP A 216 -13.81 6.02 -1.12
C ASP A 216 -12.70 5.30 -1.90
N TYR A 217 -11.72 6.05 -2.40
CA TYR A 217 -10.54 5.48 -3.06
C TYR A 217 -9.69 4.65 -2.10
N ARG A 218 -9.53 5.09 -0.84
CA ARG A 218 -8.77 4.36 0.19
C ARG A 218 -9.41 3.04 0.57
N GLU A 219 -10.74 2.99 0.72
CA GLU A 219 -11.46 1.76 1.01
C GLU A 219 -11.37 0.76 -0.15
N THR A 220 -11.55 1.25 -1.38
CA THR A 220 -11.43 0.44 -2.59
C THR A 220 -10.01 -0.12 -2.73
N GLN A 221 -8.98 0.69 -2.55
CA GLN A 221 -7.57 0.26 -2.60
C GLN A 221 -7.24 -0.77 -1.51
N THR A 222 -7.73 -0.58 -0.27
CA THR A 222 -7.45 -1.53 0.82
C THR A 222 -8.08 -2.89 0.54
N GLN A 223 -9.29 -2.91 -0.04
CA GLN A 223 -9.97 -4.14 -0.43
C GLN A 223 -9.30 -4.82 -1.64
N GLU A 224 -8.92 -4.05 -2.65
CA GLU A 224 -8.15 -4.53 -3.81
C GLU A 224 -6.82 -5.14 -3.37
N GLU A 225 -6.08 -4.45 -2.51
CA GLU A 225 -4.79 -4.90 -1.97
C GLU A 225 -4.92 -6.20 -1.17
N GLN A 226 -5.93 -6.33 -0.31
CA GLN A 226 -6.15 -7.60 0.41
C GLN A 226 -6.47 -8.74 -0.55
N LYS A 227 -7.26 -8.47 -1.60
CA LYS A 227 -7.64 -9.47 -2.60
C LYS A 227 -6.45 -9.90 -3.46
N GLU A 228 -5.58 -8.97 -3.83
CA GLU A 228 -4.41 -9.23 -4.68
C GLU A 228 -3.23 -9.81 -3.91
N LEU A 229 -2.98 -9.37 -2.68
CA LEU A 229 -2.00 -9.98 -1.79
C LEU A 229 -2.38 -11.46 -1.53
N ARG A 230 -3.67 -11.73 -1.28
CA ARG A 230 -4.19 -13.10 -1.22
C ARG A 230 -3.94 -13.86 -2.53
N GLY A 231 -4.17 -13.23 -3.69
CA GLY A 231 -3.92 -13.84 -5.00
C GLY A 231 -2.44 -14.07 -5.35
N ALA A 232 -1.53 -13.24 -4.84
CA ALA A 232 -0.09 -13.39 -5.03
C ALA A 232 0.47 -14.52 -4.13
N ILE A 233 0.04 -14.56 -2.87
CA ILE A 233 0.37 -15.63 -1.92
C ILE A 233 -0.19 -16.98 -2.40
N ALA A 234 -1.42 -16.98 -2.92
CA ALA A 234 -2.05 -18.15 -3.55
C ALA A 234 -1.14 -18.77 -4.61
N ARG A 235 -0.72 -17.95 -5.58
CA ARG A 235 0.14 -18.37 -6.70
C ARG A 235 1.50 -18.84 -6.22
N HIS A 236 2.11 -18.13 -5.27
CA HIS A 236 3.43 -18.52 -4.77
C HIS A 236 3.38 -19.84 -3.99
N PHE A 237 2.31 -20.08 -3.23
CA PHE A 237 2.10 -21.34 -2.54
C PHE A 237 1.75 -22.48 -3.51
N GLU A 238 0.95 -22.19 -4.53
CA GLU A 238 0.64 -23.11 -5.62
C GLU A 238 1.91 -23.59 -6.33
N THR A 239 2.79 -22.67 -6.77
CA THR A 239 4.10 -23.02 -7.37
C THR A 239 4.95 -23.86 -6.42
N TYR A 240 4.97 -23.52 -5.13
CA TYR A 240 5.68 -24.33 -4.13
C TYR A 240 5.11 -25.75 -4.02
N LEU A 241 3.78 -25.91 -4.04
CA LEU A 241 3.13 -27.22 -3.99
C LEU A 241 3.47 -28.04 -5.25
N GLU A 242 3.41 -27.44 -6.44
CA GLU A 242 3.76 -28.10 -7.70
C GLU A 242 5.22 -28.56 -7.73
N GLU A 243 6.16 -27.69 -7.30
CA GLU A 243 7.59 -27.98 -7.41
C GLU A 243 8.13 -28.88 -6.28
N LYS A 244 7.56 -28.80 -5.07
CA LYS A 244 8.16 -29.37 -3.86
C LYS A 244 7.30 -30.41 -3.13
N VAL A 245 6.02 -30.52 -3.46
CA VAL A 245 5.10 -31.36 -2.67
C VAL A 245 4.38 -32.38 -3.53
N ASP A 246 3.52 -31.92 -4.44
CA ASP A 246 2.69 -32.74 -5.32
C ASP A 246 1.92 -31.82 -6.29
N PRO A 247 1.96 -32.03 -7.61
CA PRO A 247 1.09 -31.34 -8.56
C PRO A 247 -0.41 -31.48 -8.22
N GLN A 248 -0.85 -32.62 -7.68
CA GLN A 248 -2.24 -32.81 -7.26
C GLN A 248 -2.61 -31.97 -6.03
N ALA A 249 -1.63 -31.59 -5.19
CA ALA A 249 -1.86 -30.71 -4.05
C ALA A 249 -2.08 -29.25 -4.49
N ALA A 250 -1.41 -28.81 -5.55
CA ALA A 250 -1.65 -27.51 -6.16
C ALA A 250 -3.03 -27.43 -6.83
N GLU A 251 -3.42 -28.47 -7.57
CA GLU A 251 -4.75 -28.60 -8.17
C GLU A 251 -5.86 -28.58 -7.10
N TRP A 252 -5.64 -29.29 -5.99
CA TRP A 252 -6.54 -29.27 -4.83
C TRP A 252 -6.68 -27.86 -4.23
N LEU A 253 -5.56 -27.13 -4.07
CA LEU A 253 -5.56 -25.77 -3.55
C LEU A 253 -6.36 -24.82 -4.46
N ARG A 254 -6.20 -24.90 -5.78
CA ARG A 254 -6.97 -24.07 -6.74
C ARG A 254 -8.48 -24.27 -6.56
N LEU A 255 -8.92 -25.53 -6.50
CA LEU A 255 -10.34 -25.86 -6.38
C LEU A 255 -10.90 -25.46 -5.00
N TYR A 256 -10.10 -25.61 -3.94
CA TYR A 256 -10.47 -25.17 -2.61
C TYR A 256 -10.66 -23.65 -2.53
N LEU A 257 -9.76 -22.87 -3.15
CA LEU A 257 -9.85 -21.40 -3.19
C LEU A 257 -11.03 -20.88 -4.03
N GLN A 258 -11.56 -21.71 -4.93
CA GLN A 258 -12.81 -21.43 -5.65
C GLN A 258 -14.07 -21.77 -4.81
N GLY A 259 -13.91 -22.21 -3.56
CA GLY A 259 -15.00 -22.53 -2.65
C GLY A 259 -15.64 -23.91 -2.87
N LYS A 260 -14.95 -24.84 -3.56
CA LYS A 260 -15.45 -26.20 -3.77
C LYS A 260 -15.36 -27.03 -2.49
N THR A 261 -16.37 -27.86 -2.23
CA THR A 261 -16.35 -28.81 -1.10
C THR A 261 -15.42 -29.99 -1.41
N GLN A 262 -15.01 -30.75 -0.39
CA GLN A 262 -14.09 -31.88 -0.56
C GLN A 262 -14.69 -32.97 -1.47
N GLU A 263 -16.00 -33.14 -1.44
CA GLU A 263 -16.75 -34.07 -2.30
C GLU A 263 -16.74 -33.60 -3.76
N ALA A 264 -16.93 -32.31 -4.00
CA ALA A 264 -16.84 -31.73 -5.35
C ALA A 264 -15.41 -31.82 -5.89
N ILE A 265 -14.40 -31.61 -5.04
CA ILE A 265 -12.98 -31.75 -5.41
C ILE A 265 -12.66 -33.22 -5.73
N ALA A 266 -13.17 -34.18 -4.96
CA ALA A 266 -12.98 -35.60 -5.23
C ALA A 266 -13.53 -36.01 -6.60
N GLN A 267 -14.71 -35.51 -6.95
CA GLN A 267 -15.32 -35.75 -8.27
C GLN A 267 -14.51 -35.11 -9.40
N LEU A 268 -14.06 -33.85 -9.23
CA LEU A 268 -13.32 -33.12 -10.25
C LEU A 268 -11.90 -33.67 -10.49
N LEU A 269 -11.25 -34.17 -9.45
CA LEU A 269 -9.91 -34.77 -9.54
C LEU A 269 -9.94 -36.28 -9.85
N GLY A 270 -11.12 -36.91 -9.90
CA GLY A 270 -11.25 -38.35 -10.07
C GLY A 270 -10.64 -39.16 -8.92
N LEU A 271 -10.59 -38.58 -7.71
CA LEU A 271 -9.96 -39.16 -6.53
C LEU A 271 -11.00 -39.72 -5.56
N GLN A 272 -10.60 -40.72 -4.77
CA GLN A 272 -11.42 -41.16 -3.66
C GLN A 272 -11.44 -40.08 -2.57
N ILE A 273 -12.59 -39.91 -1.89
CA ILE A 273 -12.75 -38.88 -0.85
C ILE A 273 -11.65 -38.96 0.24
N LYS A 274 -11.22 -40.17 0.60
CA LYS A 274 -10.12 -40.41 1.55
C LYS A 274 -8.77 -39.83 1.09
N GLN A 275 -8.51 -39.84 -0.22
CA GLN A 275 -7.28 -39.27 -0.80
C GLN A 275 -7.34 -37.74 -0.79
N VAL A 276 -8.52 -37.16 -0.99
CA VAL A 276 -8.74 -35.71 -0.90
C VAL A 276 -8.54 -35.19 0.52
N TYR A 277 -9.00 -35.91 1.55
CA TYR A 277 -8.70 -35.54 2.95
C TYR A 277 -7.21 -35.62 3.28
N ARG A 278 -6.48 -36.61 2.73
CA ARG A 278 -5.02 -36.67 2.87
C ARG A 278 -4.31 -35.53 2.16
N LEU A 279 -4.78 -35.12 0.98
CA LEU A 279 -4.27 -33.94 0.27
C LEU A 279 -4.51 -32.67 1.09
N ARG A 280 -5.70 -32.49 1.67
CA ARG A 280 -6.00 -31.38 2.59
C ARG A 280 -5.02 -31.31 3.76
N GLU A 281 -4.81 -32.44 4.45
CA GLU A 281 -3.87 -32.50 5.58
C GLU A 281 -2.43 -32.18 5.15
N LYS A 282 -1.98 -32.74 4.02
CA LYS A 282 -0.65 -32.50 3.44
C LYS A 282 -0.48 -31.01 3.10
N VAL A 283 -1.44 -30.39 2.41
CA VAL A 283 -1.42 -28.97 2.06
C VAL A 283 -1.42 -28.09 3.31
N ASN A 284 -2.26 -28.38 4.31
CA ASN A 284 -2.29 -27.64 5.58
C ASN A 284 -0.96 -27.73 6.33
N TYR A 285 -0.34 -28.91 6.38
CA TYR A 285 0.97 -29.08 6.98
C TYR A 285 2.01 -28.19 6.29
N HIS A 286 2.09 -28.25 4.96
CA HIS A 286 3.07 -27.47 4.21
C HIS A 286 2.82 -25.96 4.28
N ALA A 287 1.56 -25.53 4.34
CA ALA A 287 1.21 -24.14 4.52
C ALA A 287 1.67 -23.60 5.88
N VAL A 288 1.32 -24.27 6.98
CA VAL A 288 1.58 -23.78 8.35
C VAL A 288 3.03 -24.03 8.80
N ARG A 289 3.59 -25.21 8.49
CA ARG A 289 4.90 -25.62 9.02
C ARG A 289 6.08 -25.22 8.12
N VAL A 290 5.87 -25.05 6.81
CA VAL A 290 6.97 -24.86 5.86
C VAL A 290 6.90 -23.52 5.14
N PHE A 291 5.71 -23.13 4.66
CA PHE A 291 5.53 -21.91 3.88
C PHE A 291 5.37 -20.67 4.79
N ALA A 292 4.50 -20.72 5.80
CA ALA A 292 4.27 -19.63 6.76
C ALA A 292 5.53 -19.24 7.55
N GLN A 293 6.36 -20.22 7.95
CA GLN A 293 7.63 -19.96 8.65
C GLN A 293 8.66 -19.20 7.79
N LYS A 294 8.55 -19.26 6.46
CA LYS A 294 9.52 -18.64 5.52
C LYS A 294 8.99 -17.38 4.81
N ALA A 295 7.68 -17.22 4.64
CA ALA A 295 7.11 -16.25 3.70
C ALA A 295 5.99 -15.32 4.25
N GLN A 296 5.98 -15.04 5.57
CA GLN A 296 4.99 -14.23 6.33
C GLN A 296 3.91 -15.10 7.02
N PRO A 297 4.02 -15.35 8.34
CA PRO A 297 3.22 -16.36 9.05
C PRO A 297 1.78 -15.94 9.39
N GLU A 298 1.50 -14.65 9.51
CA GLU A 298 0.20 -14.12 9.98
C GLU A 298 -0.92 -14.34 8.93
N LEU A 299 -0.63 -14.14 7.64
CA LEU A 299 -1.60 -14.26 6.54
C LEU A 299 -2.00 -15.70 6.21
N VAL A 300 -1.07 -16.66 6.32
CA VAL A 300 -1.35 -18.08 6.05
C VAL A 300 -2.27 -18.69 7.13
N THR A 301 -2.15 -18.19 8.36
CA THR A 301 -2.95 -18.64 9.51
C THR A 301 -4.41 -18.18 9.39
N GLU A 302 -4.65 -16.96 8.88
CA GLU A 302 -5.99 -16.44 8.60
C GLU A 302 -6.67 -17.17 7.43
N TRP A 303 -5.90 -17.60 6.42
CA TRP A 303 -6.40 -18.29 5.23
C TRP A 303 -6.87 -19.73 5.49
N LEU A 304 -6.26 -20.42 6.45
CA LEU A 304 -6.53 -21.82 6.78
C LEU A 304 -7.35 -22.00 8.08
N GLY A 305 -7.67 -20.91 8.76
CA GLY A 305 -8.32 -20.87 10.06
C GLY A 305 -9.85 -20.94 10.06
N ARG A 306 -10.48 -21.51 9.03
CA ARG A 306 -11.91 -21.89 9.06
C ARG A 306 -12.12 -23.29 8.51
#